data_AF-A0A0C9QVX7-F1
#
_entry.id   AF-A0A0C9QVX7-F1
#
_cell.length_a   1.000
_cell.length_b   1.000
_cell.length_c   1.000
_cell.angle_alpha   90.00
_cell.angle_beta   90.00
_cell.angle_gamma   90.00
#
_symmetry.space_group_name_H-M   'P 1'
#
loop_
_entity.id
_entity.type
_entity.pdbx_description
1 polymer ?
#
loop_
_entity_poly.entity_id
_entity_poly.type
_entity_poly.pdbx_seq_one_letter_code
_entity_poly.pdbx_strand_id
1 'polypeptide(L)'
;MRKDEKWWGYRRYDMRWDPTFLLKAKFTELICPGQPIGELHMERIERECITDVVRSDIPCLEDLGVQLTSMEEQIPWELRPYRAAQYYDAELGEWEEPAPPKPIEHREELRLFA
;
A
#
# COMPACT_ATOMS: atom_id res chain seq x y z
N MET A 1 13.53 4.67 -12.09
CA MET A 1 14.33 3.48 -11.69
C MET A 1 13.46 2.49 -10.91
N ARG A 2 13.06 1.36 -11.51
CA ARG A 2 12.36 0.28 -10.80
C ARG A 2 13.34 -0.48 -9.90
N LYS A 3 12.92 -0.88 -8.71
CA LYS A 3 13.73 -1.73 -7.80
C LYS A 3 13.77 -3.14 -8.37
N ASP A 4 14.65 -3.37 -9.33
CA ASP A 4 14.79 -4.65 -10.01
C ASP A 4 15.74 -5.58 -9.24
N GLU A 5 15.51 -6.90 -9.31
CA GLU A 5 16.34 -7.91 -8.62
C GLU A 5 17.82 -7.75 -8.95
N LYS A 6 18.15 -7.43 -10.21
CA LYS A 6 19.53 -7.34 -10.70
C LYS A 6 20.34 -6.19 -10.09
N TRP A 7 19.69 -5.06 -9.80
CA TRP A 7 20.37 -3.85 -9.33
C TRP A 7 20.17 -3.61 -7.83
N TRP A 8 19.04 -4.05 -7.27
CA TRP A 8 18.65 -3.82 -5.88
C TRP A 8 18.55 -5.09 -5.04
N GLY A 9 18.73 -6.28 -5.62
CA GLY A 9 18.55 -7.55 -4.91
C GLY A 9 17.11 -7.76 -4.40
N TYR A 10 16.14 -7.00 -4.93
CA TYR A 10 14.76 -7.05 -4.47
C TYR A 10 14.14 -8.41 -4.79
N ARG A 11 13.71 -9.11 -3.75
CA ARG A 11 13.00 -10.39 -3.85
C ARG A 11 11.67 -10.31 -3.13
N ARG A 12 10.63 -10.80 -3.79
CA ARG A 12 9.34 -11.05 -3.17
C ARG A 12 9.32 -12.49 -2.67
N TYR A 13 8.92 -12.70 -1.42
CA TYR A 13 8.71 -14.03 -0.87
C TYR A 13 7.28 -14.14 -0.35
N ASP A 14 6.73 -15.35 -0.33
CA ASP A 14 5.38 -15.58 0.18
C ASP A 14 5.42 -15.70 1.71
N MET A 15 4.80 -14.73 2.38
CA MET A 15 4.74 -14.69 3.85
C MET A 15 3.78 -15.73 4.44
N ARG A 16 2.85 -16.29 3.65
CA ARG A 16 1.83 -17.24 4.12
C ARG A 16 2.43 -18.53 4.69
N TRP A 17 3.58 -18.93 4.18
CA TRP A 17 4.26 -20.18 4.54
C TRP A 17 5.47 -19.97 5.45
N ASP A 18 5.75 -18.74 5.89
CA ASP A 18 6.90 -18.45 6.74
C ASP A 18 6.51 -18.47 8.23
N PRO A 19 6.82 -19.54 8.98
CA PRO A 19 6.54 -19.60 10.42
C PRO A 19 7.41 -18.62 11.23
N THR A 20 8.48 -18.08 10.64
CA THR A 20 9.39 -17.15 11.32
C THR A 20 8.92 -15.70 11.24
N PHE A 21 7.96 -15.39 10.38
CA PHE A 21 7.46 -14.03 10.17
C PHE A 21 6.90 -13.43 11.46
N LEU A 22 6.02 -14.15 12.16
CA LEU A 22 5.40 -13.69 13.40
C LEU A 22 6.45 -13.42 14.49
N LEU A 23 7.45 -14.30 14.59
CA LEU A 23 8.55 -14.15 15.55
C LEU A 23 9.37 -12.90 15.24
N LYS A 24 9.70 -12.65 13.97
CA LYS A 24 10.43 -11.46 13.54
C LYS A 24 9.64 -10.19 13.84
N ALA A 25 8.34 -10.16 13.51
CA ALA A 25 7.48 -9.02 13.79
C ALA A 25 7.41 -8.69 15.30
N LYS A 26 7.23 -9.71 16.15
CA LYS A 26 7.24 -9.53 17.61
C LYS A 26 8.59 -9.10 18.16
N PHE A 27 9.69 -9.59 17.58
CA PHE A 27 11.03 -9.18 17.98
C PHE A 27 11.32 -7.73 17.59
N THR A 28 10.88 -7.30 16.40
CA THR A 28 10.97 -5.91 15.95
C THR A 28 10.16 -4.99 16.86
N GLU A 29 8.93 -5.36 17.21
CA GLU A 29 8.07 -4.63 18.14
C GLU A 29 8.72 -4.47 19.53
N LEU A 30 9.45 -5.49 20.00
CA LEU A 30 10.13 -5.47 21.29
C LEU A 30 11.38 -4.58 21.32
N ILE A 31 12.14 -4.54 20.21
CA ILE A 31 13.46 -3.89 20.16
C ILE A 31 13.36 -2.44 19.68
N CYS A 32 12.49 -2.18 18.72
CA CYS A 32 12.34 -0.86 18.14
C CYS A 32 11.11 -0.18 18.75
N PRO A 33 11.27 0.91 19.52
CA PRO A 33 10.12 1.75 19.87
C PRO A 33 9.50 2.27 18.57
N GLY A 34 8.16 2.20 18.47
CA GLY A 34 7.39 2.33 17.22
C GLY A 34 7.67 3.60 16.40
N GLN A 35 6.70 4.52 16.32
CA GLN A 35 6.87 5.76 15.56
C GLN A 35 8.07 6.56 16.11
N PRO A 36 9.04 6.99 15.27
CA PRO A 36 9.03 7.05 13.81
C PRO A 36 9.94 6.03 13.07
N ILE A 37 10.60 5.11 13.77
CA ILE A 37 11.69 4.28 13.21
C ILE A 37 11.24 2.84 12.94
N GLY A 38 10.31 2.31 13.73
CA GLY A 38 9.92 0.89 13.71
C GLY A 38 8.41 0.70 13.69
N GLU A 39 7.73 1.27 12.70
CA GLU A 39 6.26 1.27 12.57
C GLU A 39 5.67 -0.08 12.08
N LEU A 40 6.26 -1.19 12.53
CA LEU A 40 5.85 -2.55 12.24
C LEU A 40 5.39 -3.23 13.53
N HIS A 41 4.08 -3.35 13.68
CA HIS A 41 3.41 -3.97 14.83
C HIS A 41 2.44 -5.03 14.34
N MET A 42 2.15 -6.02 15.18
CA MET A 42 1.17 -7.06 14.83
C MET A 42 -0.20 -6.49 14.50
N GLU A 43 -0.66 -5.49 15.26
CA GLU A 43 -1.95 -4.82 15.02
C GLU A 43 -2.02 -4.17 13.65
N ARG A 44 -0.91 -3.57 13.20
CA ARG A 44 -0.84 -2.96 11.86
C ARG A 44 -0.90 -4.01 10.77
N ILE A 45 -0.14 -5.11 10.94
CA ILE A 45 -0.14 -6.23 9.99
C ILE A 45 -1.56 -6.80 9.88
N GLU A 46 -2.23 -7.04 11.00
CA GLU A 46 -3.61 -7.53 11.02
C GLU A 46 -4.55 -6.56 10.30
N ARG A 47 -4.45 -5.26 10.59
CA ARG A 47 -5.26 -4.23 9.92
C ARG A 47 -5.06 -4.21 8.40
N GLU A 48 -3.83 -4.33 7.92
CA GLU A 48 -3.52 -4.37 6.49
C GLU A 48 -3.95 -5.69 5.82
N CYS A 49 -4.14 -6.77 6.60
CA CYS A 49 -4.61 -8.06 6.10
C CYS A 49 -6.15 -8.19 6.11
N ILE A 50 -6.87 -7.28 6.76
CA ILE A 50 -8.33 -7.28 6.80
C ILE A 50 -8.86 -6.48 5.61
N THR A 51 -9.88 -7.01 4.94
CA THR A 51 -10.56 -6.36 3.82
C THR A 51 -11.61 -5.36 4.31
N ASP A 52 -11.71 -4.23 3.63
CA ASP A 52 -12.74 -3.23 3.90
C ASP A 52 -14.15 -3.77 3.56
N VAL A 53 -15.14 -3.37 4.38
CA VAL A 53 -16.55 -3.72 4.18
C VAL A 53 -17.31 -2.49 3.74
N VAL A 54 -17.81 -2.50 2.51
CA VAL A 54 -18.62 -1.40 1.97
C VAL A 54 -20.03 -1.46 2.57
N ARG A 55 -20.43 -0.39 3.24
CA ARG A 55 -21.73 -0.23 3.89
C ARG A 55 -22.50 0.91 3.26
N SER A 56 -23.66 0.62 2.69
CA SER A 56 -24.54 1.61 2.07
C SER A 56 -25.60 2.17 3.02
N ASP A 57 -25.67 1.65 4.25
CA ASP A 57 -26.65 2.04 5.27
C ASP A 57 -26.23 3.25 6.11
N ILE A 58 -25.01 3.75 5.89
CA ILE A 58 -24.40 4.82 6.70
C ILE A 58 -24.22 6.06 5.81
N PRO A 59 -24.48 7.29 6.33
CA PRO A 59 -24.20 8.52 5.60
C PRO A 59 -22.73 8.60 5.16
N CYS A 60 -22.52 8.98 3.90
CA CYS A 60 -21.21 9.05 3.28
C CYS A 60 -20.71 10.50 3.20
N LEU A 61 -19.42 10.69 2.85
CA LEU A 61 -18.84 12.02 2.66
C LEU A 61 -19.55 12.82 1.57
N GLU A 62 -20.12 12.14 0.58
CA GLU A 62 -20.92 12.76 -0.48
C GLU A 62 -22.19 13.43 0.07
N ASP A 63 -22.81 12.86 1.13
CA ASP A 63 -23.99 13.44 1.79
C ASP A 63 -23.65 14.75 2.53
N LEU A 64 -22.37 14.96 2.89
CA LEU A 64 -21.88 16.20 3.47
C LEU A 64 -21.53 17.26 2.40
N GLY A 65 -21.69 16.94 1.10
CA GLY A 65 -21.31 17.80 -0.01
C GLY A 65 -19.82 17.79 -0.35
N VAL A 66 -19.08 16.78 0.12
CA VAL A 66 -17.66 16.60 -0.21
C VAL A 66 -17.53 15.80 -1.49
N GLN A 67 -16.82 16.35 -2.48
CA GLN A 67 -16.50 15.64 -3.72
C GLN A 67 -15.31 14.70 -3.50
N LEU A 68 -15.49 13.41 -3.81
CA LEU A 68 -14.43 12.42 -3.73
C LEU A 68 -13.40 12.65 -4.84
N THR A 69 -12.12 12.49 -4.50
CA THR A 69 -10.99 12.58 -5.44
C THR A 69 -10.43 11.18 -5.69
N SER A 70 -10.01 10.91 -6.93
CA SER A 70 -9.40 9.63 -7.27
C SER A 70 -8.04 9.47 -6.59
N MET A 71 -7.69 8.23 -6.25
CA MET A 71 -6.42 7.96 -5.58
C MET A 71 -5.25 8.29 -6.53
N GLU A 72 -5.45 8.03 -7.81
CA GLU A 72 -4.50 8.20 -8.91
C GLU A 72 -4.06 9.66 -9.08
N GLU A 73 -4.92 10.63 -8.75
CA GLU A 73 -4.59 12.06 -8.83
C GLU A 73 -3.69 12.51 -7.67
N GLN A 74 -3.86 11.93 -6.48
CA GLN A 74 -3.17 12.36 -5.26
C GLN A 74 -1.88 11.58 -4.96
N ILE A 75 -1.88 10.26 -5.20
CA ILE A 75 -0.74 9.37 -4.92
C ILE A 75 0.59 9.86 -5.51
N PRO A 76 0.68 10.35 -6.77
CA PRO A 76 1.96 10.73 -7.36
C PRO A 76 2.68 11.81 -6.56
N TRP A 77 1.91 12.68 -5.88
CA TRP A 77 2.44 13.74 -5.05
C TRP A 77 2.92 13.20 -3.69
N GLU A 78 2.13 12.32 -3.07
CA GLU A 78 2.47 11.69 -1.78
C GLU A 78 3.68 10.76 -1.86
N LEU A 79 3.83 10.03 -2.98
CA LEU A 79 4.95 9.11 -3.20
C LEU A 79 6.22 9.80 -3.72
N ARG A 80 6.16 11.10 -4.02
CA ARG A 80 7.30 11.87 -4.53
C ARG A 80 8.56 11.76 -3.65
N PRO A 81 8.49 11.84 -2.31
CA PRO A 81 9.67 11.72 -1.44
C PRO A 81 10.30 10.32 -1.44
N TYR A 82 9.51 9.29 -1.76
CA TYR A 82 9.97 7.89 -1.77
C TYR A 82 10.54 7.46 -3.13
N ARG A 83 10.50 8.35 -4.13
CA ARG A 83 11.05 8.10 -5.45
C ARG A 83 12.57 8.16 -5.40
N ALA A 84 13.22 7.12 -5.94
CA ALA A 84 14.68 7.11 -6.09
C ALA A 84 15.14 8.24 -7.03
N ALA A 85 16.28 8.84 -6.71
CA ALA A 85 16.88 9.96 -7.46
C ALA A 85 15.91 11.14 -7.65
N GLN A 86 15.32 11.65 -6.56
CA GLN A 86 14.36 12.76 -6.59
C GLN A 86 14.90 14.05 -7.25
N TYR A 87 16.22 14.26 -7.21
CA TYR A 87 16.91 15.39 -7.85
C TYR A 87 17.19 15.18 -9.35
N TYR A 88 16.82 14.03 -9.90
CA TYR A 88 16.95 13.77 -11.33
C TYR A 88 15.78 14.42 -12.05
N ASP A 89 16.09 15.41 -12.89
CA ASP A 89 15.13 16.00 -13.82
C ASP A 89 14.97 15.05 -15.01
N ALA A 90 13.92 14.23 -14.95
CA ALA A 90 13.59 13.31 -16.03
C ALA A 90 13.21 14.09 -17.29
N GLU A 91 13.71 13.63 -18.45
CA GLU A 91 13.30 14.18 -19.73
C GLU A 91 11.82 13.85 -20.02
N LEU A 92 11.14 14.70 -20.80
CA LEU A 92 9.75 14.48 -21.21
C LEU A 92 9.61 13.11 -21.90
N GLY A 93 8.88 12.19 -21.26
CA GLY A 93 8.61 10.85 -21.78
C GLY A 93 9.69 9.80 -21.50
N GLU A 94 10.68 10.10 -20.65
CA GLU A 94 11.72 9.12 -20.26
C GLU A 94 11.14 7.92 -19.50
N TRP A 95 10.04 8.13 -18.78
CA TRP A 95 9.37 7.10 -18.00
C TRP A 95 7.92 6.94 -18.46
N GLU A 96 7.47 5.71 -18.61
CA GLU A 96 6.06 5.40 -18.80
C GLU A 96 5.28 5.77 -17.54
N GLU A 97 4.15 6.46 -17.71
CA GLU A 97 3.23 6.70 -16.62
C GLU A 97 2.69 5.36 -16.10
N PRO A 98 2.66 5.15 -14.77
CA PRO A 98 2.14 3.91 -14.22
C PRO A 98 0.66 3.80 -14.57
N ALA A 99 0.28 2.67 -15.19
CA ALA A 99 -1.14 2.37 -15.41
C ALA A 99 -1.87 2.31 -14.06
N PRO A 100 -3.12 2.81 -13.99
CA PRO A 100 -3.90 2.78 -12.76
C PRO A 100 -4.12 1.33 -12.30
N PRO A 101 -4.21 1.09 -10.98
CA PRO A 101 -4.53 -0.22 -10.45
C PRO A 101 -5.91 -0.68 -10.96
N LYS A 102 -6.10 -1.99 -11.11
CA LYS A 102 -7.39 -2.53 -11.53
C LYS A 102 -8.39 -2.39 -10.38
N PRO A 103 -9.54 -1.72 -10.58
CA PRO A 103 -10.59 -1.71 -9.59
C PRO A 103 -11.19 -3.11 -9.45
N ILE A 104 -11.73 -3.42 -8.27
CA ILE A 104 -12.50 -4.65 -8.05
C ILE A 104 -13.89 -4.44 -8.64
N GLU A 105 -14.33 -5.36 -9.49
CA GLU A 105 -15.70 -5.34 -10.02
C GLU A 105 -16.66 -5.81 -8.92
N HIS A 106 -17.81 -5.16 -8.77
CA HIS A 106 -18.82 -5.46 -7.73
C HIS A 106 -19.21 -6.97 -7.68
N ARG A 107 -19.15 -7.68 -8.82
CA ARG A 107 -19.46 -9.12 -8.90
C ARG A 107 -18.40 -10.01 -8.26
N GLU A 108 -17.15 -9.57 -8.19
CA GLU A 108 -16.04 -10.31 -7.57
C GLU A 108 -16.03 -10.13 -6.06
N GLU A 109 -16.44 -8.96 -5.56
CA GLU A 109 -16.62 -8.69 -4.13
C GLU A 109 -17.56 -9.71 -3.48
N LEU A 110 -18.72 -9.98 -4.11
CA LEU A 110 -19.69 -10.96 -3.61
C LEU A 110 -19.13 -12.40 -3.50
N ARG A 111 -18.06 -12.75 -4.21
CA ARG A 111 -17.38 -14.05 -4.10
C ARG A 111 -16.31 -14.09 -3.01
N LEU A 112 -15.76 -12.94 -2.63
CA LEU A 112 -14.77 -12.83 -1.55
C LEU A 112 -15.42 -12.89 -0.17
N PHE A 113 -16.72 -12.53 -0.09
CA PHE A 113 -17.49 -12.47 1.16
C PHE A 113 -18.54 -13.60 1.34
N ALA A 114 -18.57 -14.59 0.45
CA ALA A 114 -19.44 -15.78 0.51
C ALA A 114 -18.66 -17.02 0.95
#